data_AF-S4MKZ7-F1
#
_entry.id   AF-S4MKZ7-F1
#
_cell.length_a   1.000
_cell.length_b   1.000
_cell.length_c   1.000
_cell.angle_alpha   90.00
_cell.angle_beta   90.00
_cell.angle_gamma   90.00
#
_symmetry.space_group_name_H-M   'P 1'
#
loop_
_entity.id
_entity.type
_entity.pdbx_description
1 polymer ?
#
loop_
_entity_poly.entity_id
_entity_poly.type
_entity_poly.pdbx_seq_one_letter_code
_entity_poly.pdbx_strand_id
1 'polypeptide(L)' 'MRTTPDLALRHGMQVPLLVDLAHLFVFDQHGDRICPHPERLPDLGE' A
#
# COMPACT_ATOMS: atom_id res chain seq x y z
N MET A 1 -6.93 5.88 5.07
CA MET A 1 -5.54 5.67 5.51
C MET A 1 -5.49 5.83 7.02
N ARG A 2 -4.80 4.94 7.73
CA ARG A 2 -4.58 5.09 9.17
C ARG A 2 -3.08 5.33 9.38
N THR A 3 -2.71 6.52 9.82
CA THR A 3 -1.34 6.89 10.17
C THR A 3 -1.06 6.49 11.62
N THR A 4 0.20 6.28 11.96
CA THR A 4 0.61 6.33 13.36
C THR A 4 0.33 7.74 13.92
N PRO A 5 -0.05 7.84 15.21
CA PRO A 5 -0.45 9.11 15.83
C PRO A 5 0.69 10.14 15.91
N ASP A 6 1.94 9.72 15.68
CA ASP A 6 3.13 10.56 15.82
C ASP A 6 3.37 11.48 14.61
N LEU A 7 2.62 11.30 13.52
CA LEU A 7 2.77 12.10 12.30
C LEU A 7 1.82 13.30 12.35
N ALA A 8 2.36 14.49 12.63
CA ALA A 8 1.63 15.75 12.61
C ALA A 8 1.33 16.20 11.17
N LEU A 9 0.32 15.58 10.55
CA LEU A 9 -0.15 15.93 9.21
C LEU A 9 -0.98 17.21 9.22
N ARG A 10 -0.75 18.06 8.22
CA ARG A 10 -1.58 19.24 7.95
C ARG A 10 -2.36 19.03 6.65
N HIS A 11 -3.57 19.56 6.59
CA HIS A 11 -4.34 19.54 5.34
C HIS A 11 -3.57 20.23 4.22
N GLY A 12 -3.60 19.64 3.02
CA GLY A 12 -2.89 20.14 1.84
C GLY A 12 -1.43 19.69 1.72
N MET A 13 -0.88 18.99 2.71
CA MET A 13 0.46 18.40 2.63
C MET A 13 0.45 17.17 1.73
N GLN A 14 1.41 17.06 0.81
CA GLN A 14 1.67 15.81 0.10
C GLN A 14 2.49 14.88 1.00
N VAL A 15 2.02 13.65 1.15
CA VAL A 15 2.64 12.64 2.03
C VAL A 15 2.84 11.38 1.21
N PRO A 16 4.07 10.83 1.13
CA PRO A 16 4.28 9.55 0.47
C PRO A 16 3.60 8.44 1.28
N LEU A 17 2.80 7.63 0.60
CA LEU A 17 2.11 6.49 1.20
C LEU A 17 2.90 5.22 0.90
N LEU A 18 3.40 4.56 1.95
CA LEU A 18 4.00 3.25 1.81
C LEU A 18 2.90 2.17 1.80
N VAL A 19 3.00 1.23 0.86
CA VAL A 19 2.10 0.09 0.75
C VAL A 19 2.87 -1.18 1.06
N ASP A 20 2.34 -1.99 1.96
CA ASP A 20 2.88 -3.32 2.24
C ASP A 20 2.38 -4.31 1.19
N LEU A 21 3.29 -4.77 0.34
CA LEU A 21 2.99 -5.69 -0.76
C LEU A 21 2.75 -7.12 -0.28
N ALA A 22 3.25 -7.50 0.90
CA ALA A 22 2.94 -8.81 1.49
C ALA A 22 1.47 -8.89 1.95
N HIS A 23 0.85 -7.73 2.18
CA HIS A 23 -0.56 -7.60 2.55
C HIS A 23 -1.44 -7.07 1.41
N LEU A 24 -0.96 -7.16 0.16
CA LEU A 24 -1.76 -6.79 -1.02
C LEU A 24 -2.72 -7.92 -1.39
N PHE A 25 -3.98 -7.55 -1.62
CA PHE A 25 -5.02 -8.45 -2.10
C PHE A 25 -5.43 -8.07 -3.52
N VAL A 26 -5.42 -9.04 -4.43
CA VAL A 26 -5.86 -8.88 -5.82
C VAL A 26 -7.15 -9.67 -6.02
N PHE A 27 -8.15 -9.03 -6.62
CA PHE A 27 -9.45 -9.62 -6.93
C PHE A 27 -9.77 -9.46 -8.42
N ASP A 28 -10.55 -10.38 -8.97
CA ASP A 28 -11.09 -10.25 -10.31
C ASP A 28 -12.32 -9.34 -10.34
N GLN A 29 -12.86 -9.14 -11.54
CA GLN A 29 -14.05 -8.32 -11.78
C GLN A 29 -15.33 -8.87 -11.12
N HIS A 30 -15.35 -10.15 -10.74
CA HIS A 30 -16.45 -10.80 -10.05
C HIS A 30 -16.30 -10.71 -8.53
N GLY A 31 -15.15 -10.23 -8.04
CA GLY A 31 -14.83 -10.09 -6.63
C GLY A 31 -14.10 -11.31 -6.05
N ASP A 32 -13.71 -12.27 -6.89
CA ASP A 32 -12.97 -13.45 -6.47
C ASP A 32 -11.49 -13.13 -6.31
N ARG A 33 -10.89 -13.63 -5.23
CA ARG A 33 -9.48 -13.35 -4.91
C ARG A 33 -8.56 -14.14 -5.85
N ILE A 34 -7.69 -13.43 -6.60
CA ILE A 34 -6.77 -14.03 -7.58
C ILE A 34 -5.35 -14.31 -7.02
N CYS A 35 -4.98 -13.75 -5.85
CA CYS A 35 -3.60 -13.73 -5.32
C CYS A 35 -2.68 -14.91 -5.74
N PRO A 36 -1.46 -14.55 -6.18
CA PRO A 36 -0.30 -14.96 -5.40
C PRO A 36 0.44 -13.74 -4.85
N HIS A 37 1.21 -13.96 -3.78
CA HIS A 37 2.16 -13.00 -3.24
C HIS A 37 3.17 -12.63 -4.34
N PRO A 38 3.51 -11.34 -4.56
CA PRO A 38 4.54 -10.99 -5.53
C PRO A 38 5.88 -11.62 -5.13
N GLU A 39 6.51 -12.38 -6.04
CA GLU A 39 7.83 -13.00 -5.80
C GLU A 39 8.98 -11.98 -5.79
N ARG A 40 8.73 -10.80 -6.38
CA ARG A 40 9.69 -9.70 -6.48
C ARG A 40 9.05 -8.41 -6.01
N LEU A 41 9.65 -7.80 -5.00
CA LEU A 41 9.27 -6.48 -4.52
C LEU A 41 9.89 -5.39 -5.42
N PRO A 42 9.17 -4.29 -5.71
CA PRO A 42 9.73 -3.14 -6.38
C PRO A 42 10.78 -2.49 -5.47
N ASP A 43 11.89 -2.08 -6.10
CA ASP A 43 12.92 -1.31 -5.42
C ASP A 43 12.39 0.12 -5.19
N LEU A 44 12.32 0.53 -3.93
CA LEU A 44 11.93 1.89 -3.55
C LEU A 44 13.19 2.74 -3.61
N GLY A 45 13.55 3.18 -4.82
CA GLY A 45 14.70 4.06 -5.06
C GLY A 45 14.64 5.36 -4.25
N GLU A 46 15.80 6.01 -4.14
CA GLU A 46 16.07 7.25 -3.38
C GLU A 46 15.46 8.52 -4.00
#